data_AF-A0A3N2E0U8-F1
#
_entry.id   AF-A0A3N2E0U8-F1
#
_cell.length_a   1.000
_cell.length_b   1.000
_cell.length_c   1.000
_cell.angle_alpha   90.00
_cell.angle_beta   90.00
_cell.angle_gamma   90.00
#
_symmetry.space_group_name_H-M   'P 1'
#
loop_
_entity.id
_entity.type
_entity.pdbx_description
1 polymer ?
#
loop_
_entity_poly.entity_id
_entity_poly.type
_entity_poly.pdbx_seq_one_letter_code
_entity_poly.pdbx_strand_id
1 'polypeptide(L)'
;MKFSKHELKVMSRTLTAGSTMKSKALAYADEIAQAYLAGHSLRILANDYDVSRTAITSALDSKGVKRRSQQESNRLGGGVSMIKTKKAWQCANIIAEEYREGYTPKEIGDKWGISPFTARRIVISTGQKTRSVRESHSASNALKLKNEKLRRMTSTQ
;
A
#
# COMPACT_ATOMS: atom_id res chain seq x y z
N MET A 1 -25.15 13.89 14.35
CA MET A 1 -25.31 12.43 14.48
C MET A 1 -24.13 11.76 13.79
N LYS A 2 -23.45 10.78 14.42
CA LYS A 2 -22.35 10.02 13.81
C LYS A 2 -22.86 8.62 13.50
N PHE A 3 -22.99 8.27 12.21
CA PHE A 3 -23.39 6.93 11.79
C PHE A 3 -22.22 5.96 11.88
N SER A 4 -22.50 4.73 12.28
CA SER A 4 -21.52 3.64 12.36
C SER A 4 -21.02 3.26 10.95
N LYS A 5 -19.78 2.77 10.85
CA LYS A 5 -19.21 2.22 9.59
C LYS A 5 -20.14 1.19 8.92
N HIS A 6 -20.90 0.46 9.74
CA HIS A 6 -21.86 -0.51 9.23
C HIS A 6 -23.09 0.15 8.59
N GLU A 7 -23.56 1.27 9.15
CA GLU A 7 -24.72 2.01 8.63
C GLU A 7 -24.38 2.67 7.28
N LEU A 8 -23.20 3.27 7.15
CA LEU A 8 -22.70 3.81 5.87
C LEU A 8 -22.60 2.73 4.78
N LYS A 9 -22.19 1.51 5.15
CA LYS A 9 -22.10 0.36 4.23
C LYS A 9 -23.47 -0.19 3.80
N VAL A 10 -24.49 -0.07 4.66
CA VAL A 10 -25.85 -0.53 4.36
C VAL A 10 -26.58 0.51 3.50
N MET A 11 -26.46 1.80 3.81
CA MET A 11 -27.08 2.90 3.06
C MET A 11 -26.51 3.05 1.63
N SER A 12 -25.22 2.79 1.44
CA SER A 12 -24.57 2.78 0.12
C SER A 12 -24.96 1.60 -0.77
N ARG A 13 -25.55 0.52 -0.20
CA ARG A 13 -26.08 -0.64 -0.94
C ARG A 13 -27.54 -0.48 -1.34
N THR A 14 -28.32 0.32 -0.62
CA THR A 14 -29.75 0.54 -0.89
C THR A 14 -30.01 1.64 -1.91
N LEU A 15 -29.01 2.48 -2.20
CA LEU A 15 -29.11 3.49 -3.25
C LEU A 15 -28.56 2.93 -4.58
N THR A 16 -29.52 2.68 -5.47
CA THR A 16 -29.44 2.73 -6.93
C THR A 16 -28.74 1.58 -7.66
N ALA A 17 -29.49 0.50 -7.87
CA ALA A 17 -29.41 -0.26 -9.11
C ALA A 17 -29.71 0.69 -10.30
N GLY A 18 -28.67 1.26 -10.90
CA GLY A 18 -28.78 2.14 -12.08
C GLY A 18 -28.08 3.51 -12.01
N SER A 19 -27.50 3.91 -10.87
CA SER A 19 -26.79 5.22 -10.79
C SER A 19 -25.33 5.12 -11.23
N THR A 20 -24.84 6.13 -11.93
CA THR A 20 -23.40 6.27 -12.19
C THR A 20 -22.61 6.50 -10.88
N MET A 21 -21.34 6.11 -10.87
CA MET A 21 -20.41 6.36 -9.75
C MET A 21 -20.37 7.85 -9.33
N LYS A 22 -20.58 8.76 -10.29
CA LYS A 22 -20.62 10.21 -10.06
C LYS A 22 -21.85 10.64 -9.27
N SER A 23 -23.04 10.16 -9.65
CA SER A 23 -24.28 10.43 -8.92
C SER A 23 -24.24 9.91 -7.48
N LYS A 24 -23.62 8.74 -7.26
CA LYS A 24 -23.44 8.16 -5.93
C LYS A 24 -22.55 9.03 -5.04
N ALA A 25 -21.39 9.48 -5.54
CA ALA A 25 -20.52 10.38 -4.78
C ALA A 25 -21.18 11.75 -4.50
N LEU A 26 -21.97 12.27 -5.44
CA LEU A 26 -22.66 13.55 -5.26
C LEU A 26 -23.74 13.49 -4.17
N ALA A 27 -24.44 12.36 -4.03
CA ALA A 27 -25.43 12.15 -2.98
C ALA A 27 -24.83 12.27 -1.56
N TYR A 28 -23.56 11.90 -1.39
CA TYR A 28 -22.83 11.96 -0.12
C TYR A 28 -21.80 13.11 -0.07
N ALA A 29 -21.96 14.14 -0.91
CA ALA A 29 -20.93 15.16 -1.09
C ALA A 29 -20.58 15.92 0.21
N ASP A 30 -21.55 16.16 1.09
CA ASP A 30 -21.31 16.82 2.39
C ASP A 30 -20.50 15.95 3.35
N GLU A 31 -20.82 14.67 3.45
CA GLU A 31 -20.10 13.71 4.30
C GLU A 31 -18.68 13.46 3.80
N ILE A 32 -18.53 13.35 2.48
CA ILE A 32 -17.24 13.24 1.80
C ILE A 32 -16.39 14.48 2.09
N ALA A 33 -16.97 15.68 2.01
CA ALA A 33 -16.28 16.94 2.31
C ALA A 33 -15.83 16.99 3.77
N GLN A 34 -16.69 16.62 4.73
CA GLN A 34 -16.35 16.60 6.15
C GLN A 34 -15.23 15.59 6.45
N ALA A 35 -15.35 14.36 5.95
CA ALA A 35 -14.33 13.33 6.16
C ALA A 35 -12.99 13.73 5.52
N TYR A 36 -13.05 14.36 4.35
CA TYR A 36 -11.86 14.94 3.71
C TYR A 36 -11.27 16.06 4.58
N LEU A 37 -12.03 17.03 5.09
CA LEU A 37 -11.49 18.07 5.96
C LEU A 37 -10.92 17.49 7.28
N ALA A 38 -11.47 16.39 7.77
CA ALA A 38 -10.97 15.63 8.93
C ALA A 38 -9.66 14.86 8.67
N GLY A 39 -9.12 14.91 7.46
CA GLY A 39 -7.81 14.31 7.13
C GLY A 39 -7.87 12.99 6.37
N HIS A 40 -9.06 12.46 6.04
CA HIS A 40 -9.15 11.24 5.25
C HIS A 40 -8.57 11.47 3.83
N SER A 41 -7.87 10.46 3.31
CA SER A 41 -7.32 10.49 1.95
C SER A 41 -8.39 10.15 0.92
N LEU A 42 -8.24 10.66 -0.31
CA LEU A 42 -9.13 10.31 -1.42
C LEU A 42 -9.23 8.80 -1.67
N ARG A 43 -8.16 8.04 -1.37
CA ARG A 43 -8.15 6.58 -1.49
C ARG A 43 -9.06 5.91 -0.45
N ILE A 44 -9.01 6.39 0.80
CA ILE A 44 -9.87 5.87 1.86
C ILE A 44 -11.33 6.17 1.53
N LEU A 45 -11.63 7.43 1.16
CA LEU A 45 -12.98 7.84 0.78
C LEU A 45 -13.52 7.05 -0.42
N ALA A 46 -12.70 6.84 -1.46
CA ALA A 46 -13.09 6.04 -2.62
C ALA A 46 -13.50 4.60 -2.22
N ASN A 47 -12.77 3.99 -1.29
CA ASN A 47 -13.08 2.66 -0.79
C ASN A 47 -14.32 2.64 0.12
N ASP A 48 -14.46 3.63 1.01
CA ASP A 48 -15.55 3.69 1.99
C ASP A 48 -16.91 3.90 1.30
N TYR A 49 -16.94 4.70 0.24
CA TYR A 49 -18.17 4.99 -0.52
C TYR A 49 -18.34 4.12 -1.77
N ASP A 50 -17.39 3.23 -2.05
CA ASP A 50 -17.35 2.37 -3.24
C ASP A 50 -17.59 3.18 -4.53
N VAL A 51 -16.72 4.17 -4.74
CA VAL A 51 -16.72 5.07 -5.89
C VAL A 51 -15.30 5.37 -6.34
N SER A 52 -15.14 5.85 -7.58
CA SER A 52 -13.82 6.24 -8.07
C SER A 52 -13.29 7.49 -7.36
N ARG A 53 -11.96 7.62 -7.25
CA ARG A 53 -11.30 8.84 -6.74
C ARG A 53 -11.69 10.08 -7.54
N THR A 54 -11.95 9.93 -8.84
CA THR A 54 -12.42 11.00 -9.72
C THR A 54 -13.81 11.47 -9.30
N ALA A 55 -14.73 10.55 -8.97
CA ALA A 55 -16.06 10.89 -8.48
C ALA A 55 -16.01 11.62 -7.13
N ILE A 56 -15.15 11.16 -6.20
CA ILE A 56 -14.89 11.89 -4.94
C ILE A 56 -14.38 13.30 -5.22
N THR A 57 -13.45 13.46 -6.17
CA THR A 57 -12.90 14.77 -6.53
C THR A 57 -13.99 15.70 -7.05
N SER A 58 -14.85 15.22 -7.96
CA SER A 58 -15.98 16.01 -8.46
C SER A 58 -16.97 16.38 -7.35
N ALA A 59 -17.21 15.49 -6.37
CA ALA A 59 -18.07 15.79 -5.23
C ALA A 59 -17.45 16.89 -4.35
N LEU A 60 -16.14 16.85 -4.10
CA LEU A 60 -15.41 17.91 -3.37
C LEU A 60 -15.46 19.25 -4.11
N ASP A 61 -15.25 19.23 -5.44
CA ASP A 61 -15.31 20.43 -6.27
C ASP A 61 -16.72 21.05 -6.24
N SER A 62 -17.78 20.23 -6.27
CA SER A 62 -19.17 20.70 -6.16
C SER A 62 -19.49 21.38 -4.83
N LYS A 63 -18.71 21.09 -3.78
CA LYS A 63 -18.82 21.70 -2.45
C LYS A 63 -17.82 22.83 -2.23
N GLY A 64 -17.08 23.23 -3.26
CA GLY A 64 -16.07 24.29 -3.18
C GLY A 64 -14.89 23.94 -2.27
N VAL A 65 -14.67 22.66 -1.98
CA VAL A 65 -13.57 22.24 -1.09
C VAL A 65 -12.26 22.31 -1.84
N LYS A 66 -11.33 23.15 -1.37
CA LYS A 66 -9.99 23.25 -1.95
C LYS A 66 -9.28 21.90 -1.88
N ARG A 67 -8.81 21.42 -3.03
CA ARG A 67 -7.98 20.21 -3.10
C ARG A 67 -6.65 20.44 -2.40
N ARG A 68 -6.19 19.41 -1.69
CA ARG A 68 -4.90 19.40 -1.01
C ARG A 68 -3.82 19.39 -2.08
N SER A 69 -2.78 20.16 -1.83
CA SER A 69 -1.52 20.04 -2.56
C SER A 69 -0.91 18.64 -2.37
N GLN A 70 0.02 18.30 -3.25
CA GLN A 70 0.80 17.07 -3.12
C GLN A 70 1.52 16.99 -1.77
N GLN A 71 2.03 18.12 -1.27
CA GLN A 71 2.73 18.18 0.02
C GLN A 71 1.80 17.88 1.20
N GLU A 72 0.59 18.47 1.22
CA GLU A 72 -0.42 18.20 2.26
C GLU A 72 -0.91 16.75 2.21
N SER A 73 -1.15 16.22 1.01
CA SER A 73 -1.53 14.82 0.81
C SER A 73 -0.46 13.85 1.34
N ASN A 74 0.82 14.14 1.08
CA ASN A 74 1.93 13.31 1.56
C ASN A 74 2.01 13.24 3.09
N ARG A 75 1.70 14.34 3.78
CA ARG A 75 1.71 14.42 5.27
C ARG A 75 0.62 13.55 5.92
N LEU A 76 -0.53 13.35 5.27
CA LEU A 76 -1.69 12.67 5.85
C LEU A 76 -1.75 11.15 5.63
N GLY A 77 -0.93 10.59 4.74
CA GLY A 77 -1.03 9.15 4.45
C GLY A 77 -0.01 8.59 3.46
N GLY A 78 0.83 9.43 2.84
CA GLY A 78 2.02 8.97 2.10
C GLY A 78 3.21 8.67 3.02
N GLY A 79 3.20 9.23 4.24
CA GLY A 79 4.32 9.21 5.19
C GLY A 79 4.72 7.82 5.69
N VAL A 80 3.77 6.91 5.99
CA VAL A 80 4.14 5.59 6.55
C VAL A 80 4.94 4.76 5.55
N SER A 81 4.56 4.79 4.27
CA SER A 81 5.30 4.16 3.19
C SER A 81 6.67 4.83 2.99
N MET A 82 6.72 6.17 3.06
CA MET A 82 7.96 6.92 2.87
C MET A 82 8.95 6.74 4.03
N ILE A 83 8.49 6.64 5.29
CA ILE A 83 9.32 6.38 6.47
C ILE A 83 9.91 4.97 6.41
N LYS A 84 9.08 3.95 6.13
CA LYS A 84 9.56 2.56 5.95
C LYS A 84 10.53 2.45 4.79
N THR A 85 10.23 3.14 3.68
CA THR A 85 11.13 3.21 2.51
C THR A 85 12.45 3.88 2.87
N LYS A 86 12.45 5.04 3.55
CA LYS A 86 13.67 5.75 3.96
C LYS A 86 14.55 4.88 4.88
N LYS A 87 13.94 4.20 5.85
CA LYS A 87 14.64 3.26 6.74
C LYS A 87 15.24 2.08 5.96
N ALA A 88 14.50 1.52 5.00
CA ALA A 88 15.01 0.46 4.14
C ALA A 88 16.20 0.92 3.27
N TRP A 89 16.19 2.15 2.76
CA TRP A 89 17.32 2.73 2.04
C TRP A 89 18.57 2.90 2.94
N GLN A 90 18.40 3.21 4.22
CA GLN A 90 19.51 3.22 5.17
C GLN A 90 20.09 1.82 5.41
N CYS A 91 19.27 0.78 5.30
CA CYS A 91 19.67 -0.62 5.41
C CYS A 91 19.96 -1.28 4.05
N ALA A 92 20.30 -0.51 3.02
CA ALA A 92 20.47 -1.01 1.66
C ALA A 92 21.47 -2.17 1.54
N ASN A 93 22.58 -2.12 2.30
CA ASN A 93 23.58 -3.19 2.30
C ASN A 93 23.05 -4.50 2.88
N ILE A 94 22.21 -4.44 3.92
CA ILE A 94 21.58 -5.61 4.54
C ILE A 94 20.59 -6.23 3.55
N ILE A 95 19.76 -5.39 2.91
CA ILE A 95 18.82 -5.82 1.88
C ILE A 95 19.54 -6.46 0.68
N ALA A 96 20.71 -5.94 0.29
CA ALA A 96 21.52 -6.51 -0.78
C ALA A 96 22.15 -7.85 -0.38
N GLU A 97 22.54 -8.03 0.88
CA GLU A 97 23.01 -9.33 1.42
C GLU A 97 21.88 -10.35 1.44
N GLU A 98 20.70 -10.01 1.96
CA GLU A 98 19.52 -10.89 1.91
C GLU A 98 19.18 -11.29 0.47
N TYR A 99 19.25 -10.34 -0.46
CA TYR A 99 19.10 -10.68 -1.86
C TYR A 99 20.13 -11.72 -2.26
N ARG A 100 21.43 -11.51 -2.02
CA ARG A 100 22.52 -12.46 -2.33
C ARG A 100 22.33 -13.84 -1.70
N GLU A 101 21.86 -13.91 -0.46
CA GLU A 101 21.53 -15.16 0.24
C GLU A 101 20.43 -15.99 -0.43
N GLY A 102 19.61 -15.35 -1.27
CA GLY A 102 18.60 -16.02 -2.09
C GLY A 102 17.18 -15.54 -1.82
N TYR A 103 16.98 -14.57 -0.93
CA TYR A 103 15.66 -13.98 -0.72
C TYR A 103 15.19 -13.27 -1.99
N THR A 104 13.91 -13.45 -2.31
CA THR A 104 13.26 -12.74 -3.41
C THR A 104 12.91 -11.31 -3.00
N PRO A 105 12.77 -10.36 -3.96
CA PRO A 105 12.32 -9.01 -3.64
C PRO A 105 10.96 -8.98 -2.93
N LYS A 106 10.12 -10.00 -3.14
CA LYS A 106 8.85 -10.18 -2.42
C LYS A 106 9.08 -10.48 -0.95
N GLU A 107 9.88 -11.52 -0.64
CA GLU A 107 10.19 -11.90 0.74
C GLU A 107 10.91 -10.78 1.50
N ILE A 108 11.82 -10.06 0.84
CA ILE A 108 12.47 -8.86 1.39
C ILE A 108 11.42 -7.76 1.66
N GLY A 109 10.51 -7.53 0.71
CA GLY A 109 9.43 -6.56 0.88
C GLY A 109 8.55 -6.85 2.10
N ASP A 110 8.15 -8.11 2.24
CA ASP A 110 7.34 -8.59 3.37
C ASP A 110 8.11 -8.43 4.70
N LYS A 111 9.40 -8.79 4.73
CA LYS A 111 10.27 -8.67 5.91
C LYS A 111 10.46 -7.21 6.37
N TRP A 112 10.70 -6.30 5.42
CA TRP A 112 11.01 -4.90 5.70
C TRP A 112 9.78 -3.98 5.69
N GLY A 113 8.60 -4.52 5.38
CA GLY A 113 7.37 -3.74 5.25
C GLY A 113 7.41 -2.72 4.11
N ILE A 114 8.13 -3.03 3.03
CA ILE A 114 8.26 -2.20 1.82
C ILE A 114 7.70 -2.93 0.60
N SER A 115 7.41 -2.20 -0.48
CA SER A 115 6.96 -2.85 -1.70
C SER A 115 8.08 -3.72 -2.32
N PRO A 116 7.76 -4.84 -2.99
CA PRO A 116 8.76 -5.65 -3.71
C PRO A 116 9.53 -4.83 -4.77
N PHE A 117 8.86 -3.83 -5.36
CA PHE A 117 9.47 -2.89 -6.29
C PHE A 117 10.54 -2.01 -5.61
N THR A 118 10.24 -1.51 -4.40
CA THR A 118 11.20 -0.77 -3.57
C THR A 118 12.41 -1.64 -3.23
N ALA A 119 12.18 -2.89 -2.80
CA ALA A 119 13.26 -3.85 -2.53
C ALA A 119 14.15 -4.07 -3.77
N ARG A 120 13.55 -4.28 -4.95
CA ARG A 120 14.28 -4.41 -6.22
C ARG A 120 15.11 -3.16 -6.55
N ARG A 121 14.56 -1.95 -6.34
CA ARG A 121 15.29 -0.69 -6.58
C ARG A 121 16.49 -0.55 -5.66
N ILE A 122 16.37 -0.92 -4.39
CA ILE A 122 17.47 -0.90 -3.44
C ILE A 122 18.57 -1.85 -3.91
N VAL A 123 18.23 -3.10 -4.24
CA VAL A 123 19.19 -4.09 -4.77
C VAL A 123 19.94 -3.54 -6.00
N ILE A 124 19.24 -2.98 -6.98
CA ILE A 124 19.87 -2.39 -8.18
C ILE A 124 20.81 -1.23 -7.82
N SER A 125 20.38 -0.36 -6.90
CA SER A 125 21.19 0.80 -6.49
C SER A 125 22.50 0.40 -5.80
N THR A 126 22.57 -0.80 -5.22
CA THR A 126 23.79 -1.37 -4.64
C THR A 126 24.70 -2.05 -5.67
N GLY A 127 24.39 -1.93 -6.97
CA GLY A 127 25.19 -2.52 -8.05
C GLY A 127 24.93 -4.00 -8.32
N GLN A 128 23.95 -4.61 -7.64
CA GLN A 128 23.60 -6.01 -7.85
C GLN A 128 22.82 -6.19 -9.16
N LYS A 129 23.17 -7.21 -9.94
CA LYS A 129 22.37 -7.61 -11.11
C LYS A 129 21.07 -8.26 -10.66
N THR A 130 19.98 -7.91 -11.35
CA THR A 130 18.70 -8.56 -11.08
C THR A 130 18.69 -9.95 -11.69
N ARG A 131 18.33 -10.94 -10.86
CA ARG A 131 17.99 -12.30 -11.28
C ARG A 131 16.78 -12.30 -12.19
N SER A 132 16.81 -13.21 -13.16
CA SER A 132 15.62 -13.68 -13.87
C SER A 132 14.64 -14.35 -12.90
N VAL A 133 13.40 -14.53 -13.36
CA VAL A 133 12.37 -15.22 -12.57
C VAL A 133 12.83 -16.63 -12.20
N ARG A 134 13.44 -17.36 -13.14
CA ARG A 134 13.95 -18.73 -12.92
C ARG A 134 15.04 -18.76 -11.85
N GLU A 135 16.04 -17.89 -11.96
CA GLU A 135 17.12 -17.78 -10.98
C GLU A 135 16.60 -17.41 -9.59
N SER A 136 15.60 -16.52 -9.52
CA SER A 136 14.98 -16.13 -8.26
C SER A 136 14.28 -17.30 -7.56
N HIS A 137 13.57 -18.15 -8.32
CA HIS A 137 12.91 -19.34 -7.75
C HIS A 137 13.94 -20.37 -7.29
N SER A 138 14.96 -20.64 -8.10
CA SER A 138 16.05 -21.55 -7.73
C SER A 138 16.77 -21.11 -6.46
N ALA A 139 17.09 -19.82 -6.33
CA ALA A 139 17.77 -19.27 -5.16
C ALA A 139 16.90 -19.34 -3.88
N SER A 140 15.60 -19.00 -3.98
CA SER A 140 14.67 -19.10 -2.84
C SER A 140 14.49 -20.55 -2.39
N ASN A 141 14.38 -21.50 -3.33
CA ASN A 141 14.29 -22.92 -3.01
C ASN A 141 15.56 -23.44 -2.34
N ALA A 142 16.74 -23.07 -2.86
CA ALA A 142 18.02 -23.44 -2.26
C ALA A 142 18.17 -22.90 -0.82
N LEU A 143 17.74 -21.66 -0.58
CA LEU A 143 17.73 -21.06 0.75
C LEU A 143 16.81 -21.80 1.72
N LYS A 144 15.60 -22.19 1.28
CA LYS A 144 14.66 -22.98 2.08
C LYS A 144 15.25 -24.33 2.48
N LEU A 145 15.82 -25.06 1.52
CA LEU A 145 16.52 -26.33 1.77
C LEU A 145 17.66 -26.18 2.78
N LYS A 146 18.48 -25.12 2.64
CA LYS A 146 19.58 -24.80 3.58
C LYS A 146 19.05 -24.57 4.99
N ASN A 147 18.00 -23.76 5.14
CA ASN A 147 17.40 -23.44 6.43
C ASN A 147 16.74 -24.66 7.08
N GLU A 148 16.09 -25.51 6.29
CA GLU A 148 15.50 -26.76 6.77
C GLU A 148 16.58 -27.72 7.30
N LYS A 149 17.68 -27.89 6.56
CA LYS A 149 18.82 -28.69 7.00
C LYS A 149 19.40 -28.16 8.32
N LEU A 150 19.57 -26.85 8.44
CA LEU A 150 20.07 -26.21 9.65
C LEU A 150 19.16 -26.47 10.86
N ARG A 151 17.84 -26.33 10.68
CA ARG A 151 16.85 -26.61 11.74
C ARG A 151 16.89 -28.05 12.25
N ARG A 152 17.06 -29.02 11.34
CA ARG A 152 17.20 -30.43 11.72
C ARG A 152 18.47 -30.67 12.54
N MET A 153 19.58 -30.03 12.18
CA MET A 153 20.84 -30.12 12.92
C MET A 153 20.73 -29.50 14.32
N THR A 154 20.05 -28.37 14.48
CA THR A 154 19.91 -27.68 15.77
C THR A 154 18.85 -28.29 16.69
N SER A 155 17.92 -29.09 16.17
CA SER A 155 16.88 -29.77 16.97
C SER A 155 17.34 -31.12 17.56
N THR A 156 18.59 -31.51 17.30
CA THR A 156 19.18 -32.77 17.78
C THR A 156 20.11 -32.55 19.00
N GLN A 157 20.08 -31.35 19.60
CA GLN A 157 20.76 -31.00 20.86
C GLN A 157 19.71 -30.63 21.91
#